data_AF-A0A7C4JHK0-F1
#
_entry.id   AF-A0A7C4JHK0-F1
#
_cell.length_a   1.000
_cell.length_b   1.000
_cell.length_c   1.000
_cell.angle_alpha   90.00
_cell.angle_beta   90.00
_cell.angle_gamma   90.00
#
_symmetry.space_group_name_H-M   'P 1'
#
loop_
_entity.id
_entity.type
_entity.pdbx_description
1 polymer ?
#
loop_
_entity_poly.entity_id
_entity_poly.type
_entity_poly.pdbx_seq_one_letter_code
_entity_poly.pdbx_strand_id
1 'polypeptide(L)'
;MKIGIPRSLIYWKRPYFWESFFENLGFEVLLSSKTNKEIVEMGVKISDPETCFSCKVYFGHLKWLEGKCDLIFVPRLKRKGN
;
A
#
# COMPACT_ATOMS: atom_id res chain seq x y z
N MET A 1 -15.76 -6.80 6.63
CA MET A 1 -14.72 -5.76 6.77
C MET A 1 -13.62 -6.05 5.78
N LYS A 2 -13.20 -5.03 5.03
CA LYS A 2 -12.25 -5.08 3.93
C LYS A 2 -10.99 -4.30 4.26
N ILE A 3 -9.84 -4.97 4.20
CA ILE A 3 -8.52 -4.39 4.47
C ILE A 3 -7.82 -4.13 3.14
N GLY A 4 -7.52 -2.86 2.87
CA GLY A 4 -6.71 -2.43 1.75
C GLY A 4 -5.21 -2.55 2.05
N ILE A 5 -4.44 -3.14 1.14
CA ILE A 5 -2.98 -3.22 1.26
C ILE A 5 -2.34 -2.58 0.03
N PRO A 6 -1.49 -1.55 0.19
CA PRO A 6 -0.80 -0.93 -0.93
C PRO A 6 0.27 -1.89 -1.48
N ARG A 7 0.18 -2.20 -2.77
CA ARG A 7 1.09 -3.08 -3.52
C ARG A 7 2.41 -2.37 -3.88
N SER A 8 3.03 -1.74 -2.89
CA SER A 8 4.23 -0.91 -3.03
C SER A 8 5.11 -0.97 -1.77
N LEU A 9 6.36 -0.51 -1.91
CA LEU A 9 7.38 -0.49 -0.86
C LEU A 9 7.50 -1.84 -0.12
N ILE A 10 7.04 -1.86 1.14
CA ILE A 10 7.23 -2.95 2.10
C ILE A 10 6.49 -4.22 1.69
N TYR A 11 5.38 -4.10 0.94
CA TYR A 11 4.65 -5.24 0.40
C TYR A 11 5.58 -6.24 -0.30
N TRP A 12 6.52 -5.74 -1.10
CA TRP A 12 7.43 -6.58 -1.88
C TRP A 12 8.50 -7.30 -1.06
N LYS A 13 8.69 -6.96 0.22
CA LYS A 13 9.58 -7.73 1.10
C LYS A 13 8.95 -9.03 1.62
N ARG A 14 7.61 -9.08 1.68
CA ARG A 14 6.83 -10.24 2.12
C ARG A 14 5.54 -10.31 1.30
N PRO A 15 5.62 -10.60 -0.01
CA PRO A 15 4.43 -10.72 -0.84
C PRO A 15 3.53 -11.85 -0.31
N TYR A 16 2.21 -11.71 -0.43
CA TYR A 16 1.19 -12.69 -0.04
C TYR A 16 1.04 -12.94 1.46
N PHE A 17 2.04 -12.65 2.28
CA PHE A 17 2.00 -12.92 3.72
C PHE A 17 0.85 -12.20 4.42
N TRP A 18 0.67 -10.90 4.16
CA TRP A 18 -0.34 -10.10 4.83
C TRP A 18 -1.75 -10.44 4.33
N GLU A 19 -1.88 -10.70 3.03
CA GLU A 19 -3.11 -11.18 2.43
C GLU A 19 -3.57 -12.46 3.11
N SER A 20 -2.73 -13.51 3.10
CA SER A 20 -3.07 -14.78 3.73
C SER A 20 -3.31 -14.63 5.23
N PHE A 21 -2.54 -13.80 5.94
CA PHE A 21 -2.75 -13.57 7.37
C PHE A 21 -4.15 -13.02 7.66
N PHE A 22 -4.58 -11.97 6.95
CA PHE A 22 -5.89 -11.36 7.18
C PHE A 22 -7.04 -12.23 6.66
N GLU A 23 -6.85 -12.91 5.53
CA GLU A 23 -7.84 -13.86 4.99
C GLU A 23 -8.10 -15.01 5.96
N ASN A 24 -7.06 -15.59 6.58
CA ASN A 24 -7.20 -16.64 7.59
C ASN A 24 -7.88 -16.16 8.89
N LEU A 25 -7.88 -14.86 9.15
CA LEU A 25 -8.63 -14.24 10.25
C LEU A 25 -10.09 -13.90 9.86
N GLY A 26 -10.50 -14.19 8.62
CA GLY A 26 -11.86 -13.95 8.12
C GLY A 26 -12.10 -12.55 7.53
N PHE A 27 -11.03 -11.78 7.23
CA PHE A 27 -11.15 -10.49 6.57
C PHE A 27 -11.06 -10.61 5.05
N GLU A 28 -11.74 -9.73 4.32
CA GLU A 28 -11.54 -9.58 2.88
C GLU A 28 -10.33 -8.66 2.64
N VAL A 29 -9.42 -9.05 1.73
CA VAL A 29 -8.22 -8.25 1.42
C VAL A 29 -8.31 -7.67 0.02
N LEU A 30 -8.06 -6.37 -0.09
CA LEU A 30 -7.95 -5.66 -1.36
C LEU A 30 -6.52 -5.16 -1.58
N LEU A 31 -5.82 -5.74 -2.55
CA LEU A 31 -4.55 -5.19 -3.00
C LEU A 31 -4.80 -4.01 -3.94
N SER A 32 -4.09 -2.90 -3.74
CA SER A 32 -4.07 -1.83 -4.75
C SER A 32 -3.62 -2.36 -6.11
N SER A 33 -4.00 -1.77 -7.23
CA SER A 33 -3.55 -2.20 -8.57
C SER A 33 -2.02 -2.33 -8.69
N LYS A 34 -1.54 -3.04 -9.73
CA LYS A 34 -0.12 -2.96 -10.11
C LYS A 34 0.23 -1.50 -10.42
N THR A 35 1.45 -1.08 -10.09
CA THR A 35 1.91 0.28 -10.40
C THR A 35 1.73 0.55 -11.89
N ASN A 36 1.00 1.62 -12.20
CA ASN A 36 0.70 2.07 -13.55
C ASN A 36 0.80 3.61 -13.61
N LYS A 37 0.62 4.19 -14.80
CA LYS A 37 0.76 5.63 -15.00
C LYS A 37 -0.22 6.44 -14.13
N GLU A 38 -1.45 5.97 -13.99
CA GLU A 38 -2.50 6.62 -13.18
C GLU A 38 -2.11 6.68 -11.69
N ILE A 39 -1.62 5.58 -11.12
CA ILE A 39 -1.11 5.53 -9.74
C ILE A 39 0.01 6.54 -9.54
N VAL A 40 0.98 6.57 -10.47
CA VAL A 40 2.12 7.48 -10.40
C VAL A 40 1.64 8.94 -10.44
N GLU A 41 0.76 9.27 -11.37
CA GLU A 41 0.21 10.63 -11.53
C GLU A 41 -0.59 11.08 -10.31
N MET A 42 -1.45 10.21 -9.76
CA MET A 42 -2.18 10.50 -8.52
C MET A 42 -1.20 10.78 -7.38
N GLY A 43 -0.18 9.94 -7.25
CA GLY A 43 0.87 10.10 -6.24
C GLY A 43 1.61 11.43 -6.38
N VAL A 44 2.11 11.74 -7.58
CA VAL A 44 2.84 12.98 -7.86
C VAL A 44 1.98 14.22 -7.54
N LYS A 45 0.68 14.22 -7.89
CA LYS A 45 -0.22 15.35 -7.65
C LYS A 45 -0.45 15.67 -6.18
N ILE A 46 -0.42 14.67 -5.30
CA ILE A 46 -0.72 14.84 -3.86
C ILE A 46 0.54 14.90 -2.99
N SER A 47 1.72 14.72 -3.58
CA SER A 47 2.99 14.69 -2.86
C SER A 47 3.71 16.03 -2.94
N ASP A 48 4.54 16.30 -1.94
CA ASP A 48 5.52 17.39 -2.03
C ASP A 48 6.55 17.14 -3.16
N PRO A 49 6.99 18.18 -3.89
CA PRO A 49 7.97 18.05 -4.98
C PRO A 49 9.29 17.38 -4.57
N GLU A 50 9.76 17.57 -3.34
CA GLU A 50 11.02 17.00 -2.83
C GLU A 50 10.86 15.55 -2.37
N THR A 51 9.62 15.05 -2.29
CA THR A 51 9.35 13.67 -1.89
C THR A 51 9.96 12.66 -2.87
N CYS A 52 10.62 11.64 -2.31
CA CYS A 52 11.23 10.56 -3.07
C CYS A 52 10.23 9.91 -4.05
N PHE A 53 10.65 9.56 -5.27
CA PHE A 53 9.72 9.00 -6.26
C PHE A 53 8.97 7.75 -5.75
N SER A 54 9.66 6.85 -5.06
CA SER A 54 9.05 5.66 -4.47
C SER A 54 7.96 6.00 -3.43
N CYS A 55 8.15 7.08 -2.68
CA CYS A 55 7.21 7.61 -1.71
C CYS A 55 5.98 8.21 -2.42
N LYS A 56 6.19 8.93 -3.53
CA LYS A 56 5.10 9.45 -4.39
C LYS A 56 4.25 8.32 -4.94
N VAL A 57 4.88 7.28 -5.50
CA VAL A 57 4.17 6.09 -6.00
C VAL A 57 3.35 5.43 -4.88
N TYR A 58 3.93 5.31 -3.68
CA TYR A 58 3.25 4.77 -2.51
C TYR A 58 1.99 5.58 -2.14
N PHE A 59 2.07 6.91 -2.13
CA PHE A 59 0.89 7.76 -1.91
C PHE A 59 -0.17 7.59 -3.01
N GLY A 60 0.25 7.36 -4.25
CA GLY A 60 -0.67 6.98 -5.34
C GLY A 60 -1.43 5.69 -5.05
N HIS A 61 -0.76 4.67 -4.49
CA HIS A 61 -1.41 3.43 -4.07
C HIS A 61 -2.39 3.63 -2.92
N LEU A 62 -2.04 4.49 -1.94
CA LEU A 62 -2.96 4.85 -0.85
C LEU A 62 -4.20 5.58 -1.40
N LYS A 63 -4.01 6.54 -2.29
CA LYS A 63 -5.10 7.29 -2.92
C LYS A 63 -6.01 6.36 -3.74
N TRP A 64 -5.45 5.37 -4.41
CA TRP A 64 -6.25 4.37 -5.12
C TRP A 64 -7.10 3.53 -4.15
N LEU A 65 -6.61 3.22 -2.95
CA LEU A 65 -7.36 2.43 -1.96
C LEU A 65 -8.44 3.23 -1.23
N GLU A 66 -8.36 4.57 -1.26
CA GLU A 66 -9.33 5.47 -0.64
C GLU A 66 -10.75 5.19 -1.16
N GLY A 67 -11.68 4.99 -0.22
CA GLY A 67 -13.09 4.66 -0.53
C GLY A 67 -13.32 3.24 -1.09
N LYS A 68 -12.28 2.42 -1.26
CA LYS A 68 -12.41 1.03 -1.75
C LYS A 68 -12.30 -0.04 -0.67
N CYS A 69 -11.96 0.36 0.56
CA CYS A 69 -11.79 -0.52 1.71
C CYS A 69 -12.17 0.21 3.01
N ASP A 70 -12.44 -0.56 4.07
CA ASP A 70 -12.81 -0.01 5.38
C ASP A 70 -11.58 0.52 6.13
N LEU A 71 -10.43 -0.14 5.93
CA LEU A 71 -9.16 0.15 6.59
C LEU A 71 -8.01 -0.04 5.61
N ILE A 72 -6.99 0.83 5.66
CA ILE A 72 -5.75 0.64 4.91
C ILE A 72 -4.65 0.17 5.87
N PHE A 73 -4.08 -1.00 5.59
CA PHE A 73 -2.97 -1.55 6.35
C PHE A 73 -1.62 -1.06 5.82
N VAL A 74 -0.87 -0.37 6.68
CA VAL A 74 0.47 0.17 6.37
C VAL A 74 1.49 -0.41 7.35
N PRO A 75 2.20 -1.49 6.97
CA PRO A 75 3.19 -2.09 7.85
C PRO A 75 4.44 -1.19 7.96
N ARG A 76 4.91 -0.93 9.19
CA ARG A 76 6.21 -0.28 9.42
C ARG A 76 7.26 -1.33 9.72
N LEU A 77 8.28 -1.44 8.86
CA LEU A 77 9.44 -2.28 9.15
C LEU A 77 10.48 -1.46 9.91
N LYS A 78 10.76 -1.85 11.15
CA LYS A 78 11.91 -1.36 11.92
C LYS A 78 13.02 -2.39 11.86
N ARG A 79 14.26 -1.96 11.61
CA ARG A 79 15.43 -2.82 11.78
C ARG A 79 15.48 -3.24 13.25
N LYS A 80 15.59 -4.55 13.54
CA LYS A 80 15.96 -5.00 14.89
C LYS A 80 17.32 -4.37 15.20
N GLY A 81 17.36 -3.53 16.25
CA GLY A 81 18.58 -2.85 16.67
C GLY A 81 19.50 -3.85 17.35
N ASN A 82 20.31 -4.52 16.53
CA ASN A 82 21.50 -5.25 16.93
C ASN A 82 22.66 -4.63 16.14
#